data_AF-A0A7C6DMG9-F1
#
_entry.id   AF-A0A7C6DMG9-F1
#
_cell.length_a   1.000
_cell.length_b   1.000
_cell.length_c   1.000
_cell.angle_alpha   90.00
_cell.angle_beta   90.00
_cell.angle_gamma   90.00
#
_symmetry.space_group_name_H-M   'P 1'
#
loop_
_entity.id
_entity.type
_entity.pdbx_description
1 polymer ?
#
loop_
_entity_poly.entity_id
_entity_poly.type
_entity_poly.pdbx_seq_one_letter_code
_entity_poly.pdbx_strand_id
1 'polypeptide(L)'
;MSVERTAVRRIGRRTAIAALGLAGAGVAANGIAGCTAPPVPTQVPKPAADVAGSQPPPTPTVPASAPAQPQATPMSQSAATAKPEGTTIRSAPTTPSPASKPAATAESPSPARASGVADLAVVRGQNTADIVRAAVEAVGGIERFVKPGQKVVVKPNICVSSAPEYAATTNPEVVAALVALCREAGAAQVKVLDYGFGGQRTSYQVSGIEDAVRKAGGEMVVISPVKWKTTPIPNGKELKSVAIFDDVLTADSLINVPIAKHHNLARLTLGMKGLLGVIQSREPLHYQMGQKLSDLLTVVRPALTVIDATRILTANGPQGGNLKDVKRLDTVIASPDIVAADAYATGLFGLKPEDLETVRAGAANGIGTMDLSKLKVAQVSRQ
;
A
#
# COMPACT_ATOMS: atom_id res chain seq x y z
N MET A 1 27.00 -61.70 13.53
CA MET A 1 26.70 -61.94 14.96
C MET A 1 25.83 -60.80 15.44
N SER A 2 24.61 -61.14 15.83
CA SER A 2 23.50 -60.25 16.19
C SER A 2 23.72 -59.56 17.53
N VAL A 3 23.22 -58.33 17.65
CA VAL A 3 22.69 -57.82 18.92
C VAL A 3 21.32 -57.20 18.63
N GLU A 4 20.31 -57.75 19.30
CA GLU A 4 18.88 -57.48 19.18
C GLU A 4 18.39 -56.40 20.16
N ARG A 5 17.34 -55.69 19.71
CA ARG A 5 16.14 -55.19 20.43
C ARG A 5 16.34 -54.24 21.63
N THR A 6 15.58 -53.16 21.75
CA THR A 6 14.14 -53.22 22.04
C THR A 6 13.45 -51.87 21.82
N ALA A 7 12.33 -51.89 21.10
CA ALA A 7 11.39 -50.79 20.94
C ALA A 7 10.29 -50.86 22.00
N VAL A 8 9.90 -49.72 22.59
CA VAL A 8 8.75 -49.61 23.49
C VAL A 8 7.60 -48.91 22.77
N ARG A 9 6.55 -49.68 22.52
CA ARG A 9 5.20 -49.26 22.09
C ARG A 9 4.42 -48.85 23.35
N ARG A 10 3.66 -47.75 23.32
CA ARG A 10 2.53 -47.53 24.23
C ARG A 10 1.23 -47.38 23.45
N ILE A 11 0.30 -48.25 23.81
CA ILE A 11 -1.07 -48.39 23.32
C ILE A 11 -2.00 -47.52 24.18
N GLY A 12 -3.06 -47.00 23.57
CA GLY A 12 -4.03 -46.10 24.20
C GLY A 12 -5.03 -46.77 25.14
N ARG A 13 -5.93 -45.94 25.69
CA ARG A 13 -7.17 -46.35 26.34
C ARG A 13 -8.31 -45.41 25.94
N ARG A 14 -9.32 -45.98 25.28
CA ARG A 14 -10.71 -45.52 25.28
C ARG A 14 -11.43 -46.30 26.37
N THR A 15 -12.33 -45.64 27.11
CA THR A 15 -13.48 -46.30 27.74
C THR A 15 -14.68 -45.37 27.66
N ALA A 16 -15.80 -45.93 27.22
CA ALA A 16 -17.14 -45.35 27.17
C ALA A 16 -17.93 -45.73 28.44
N ILE A 17 -19.22 -45.33 28.46
CA ILE A 17 -20.38 -45.70 29.33
C ILE A 17 -20.92 -44.42 30.01
N ALA A 18 -22.22 -44.09 30.04
CA ALA A 18 -23.43 -44.50 29.33
C ALA A 18 -24.55 -43.50 29.68
N ALA A 19 -25.60 -43.51 28.87
CA ALA A 19 -26.83 -42.73 28.99
C ALA A 19 -27.68 -43.09 30.21
N LEU A 20 -28.52 -42.14 30.65
CA LEU A 20 -29.85 -42.41 31.20
C LEU A 20 -30.78 -41.28 30.74
N GLY A 21 -31.86 -41.64 30.03
CA GLY A 21 -32.99 -40.77 29.76
C GLY A 21 -34.16 -41.06 30.70
N LEU A 22 -35.14 -40.16 30.75
CA LEU A 22 -36.57 -40.44 30.48
C LEU A 22 -37.42 -39.18 30.72
N ALA A 23 -38.42 -38.99 29.83
CA ALA A 23 -39.82 -38.51 30.02
C ALA A 23 -40.14 -37.37 31.03
N GLY A 24 -41.05 -36.43 30.79
CA GLY A 24 -42.18 -36.31 29.86
C GLY A 24 -43.24 -35.38 30.50
N ALA A 25 -44.30 -35.04 29.74
CA ALA A 25 -45.51 -34.25 30.09
C ALA A 25 -45.29 -32.71 30.22
N GLY A 26 -46.04 -31.81 29.57
CA GLY A 26 -47.35 -31.89 28.94
C GLY A 26 -48.47 -31.55 29.92
N VAL A 27 -49.08 -30.35 29.80
CA VAL A 27 -50.52 -30.02 29.94
C VAL A 27 -50.72 -28.50 30.09
N ALA A 28 -51.84 -28.04 29.54
CA ALA A 28 -52.23 -26.67 29.25
C ALA A 28 -53.19 -26.04 30.29
N ALA A 29 -53.41 -24.73 30.09
CA ALA A 29 -54.69 -24.00 30.11
C ALA A 29 -55.11 -23.12 31.32
N ASN A 30 -55.83 -22.06 30.93
CA ASN A 30 -56.64 -21.03 31.63
C ASN A 30 -55.88 -19.80 32.17
N GLY A 31 -56.16 -18.53 31.79
CA GLY A 31 -57.23 -17.92 31.00
C GLY A 31 -58.16 -17.06 31.87
N ILE A 32 -57.98 -15.72 31.88
CA ILE A 32 -58.97 -14.64 32.19
C ILE A 32 -58.33 -13.27 31.85
N ALA A 33 -58.69 -12.60 30.75
CA ALA A 33 -59.78 -11.60 30.59
C ALA A 33 -59.50 -10.24 31.28
N GLY A 34 -59.00 -9.24 30.55
CA GLY A 34 -59.75 -8.02 30.13
C GLY A 34 -58.89 -6.79 30.49
N CYS A 35 -58.85 -5.64 29.81
CA CYS A 35 -59.72 -4.98 28.86
C CYS A 35 -58.91 -4.06 27.92
N THR A 36 -59.55 -3.73 26.81
CA THR A 36 -59.18 -2.89 25.66
C THR A 36 -58.99 -1.39 25.91
N ALA A 37 -58.06 -0.73 25.20
CA ALA A 37 -58.30 0.47 24.36
C ALA A 37 -57.07 0.83 23.48
N PRO A 38 -57.26 1.45 22.28
CA PRO A 38 -56.32 1.43 21.14
C PRO A 38 -55.61 2.80 20.89
N PRO A 39 -54.80 2.98 19.81
CA PRO A 39 -53.68 3.92 19.76
C PRO A 39 -54.05 5.33 19.25
N VAL A 40 -53.26 6.34 19.62
CA VAL A 40 -53.31 7.69 19.04
C VAL A 40 -52.21 7.83 17.96
N PRO A 41 -52.55 8.18 16.71
CA PRO A 41 -51.58 8.36 15.63
C PRO A 41 -51.08 9.81 15.58
N THR A 42 -49.76 10.00 15.52
CA THR A 42 -49.17 11.30 15.15
C THR A 42 -49.20 11.45 13.63
N GLN A 43 -49.93 12.47 13.20
CA GLN A 43 -50.18 12.84 11.81
C GLN A 43 -48.93 13.38 11.10
N VAL A 44 -48.76 12.93 9.87
CA VAL A 44 -47.97 13.58 8.82
C VAL A 44 -48.82 14.69 8.19
N PRO A 45 -48.28 15.90 7.94
CA PRO A 45 -48.93 16.84 7.03
C PRO A 45 -48.07 17.16 5.79
N LYS A 46 -48.69 17.03 4.62
CA LYS A 46 -48.48 17.83 3.39
C LYS A 46 -49.71 17.64 2.49
N PRO A 47 -50.04 18.52 1.52
CA PRO A 47 -49.52 19.84 1.18
C PRO A 47 -50.62 20.93 1.01
N ALA A 48 -50.22 22.20 0.88
CA ALA A 48 -51.04 23.23 0.24
C ALA A 48 -50.18 24.06 -0.73
N ALA A 49 -50.65 24.17 -1.97
CA ALA A 49 -50.35 25.24 -2.91
C ALA A 49 -51.11 26.52 -2.44
N ASP A 50 -50.85 27.76 -2.83
CA ASP A 50 -50.17 28.33 -4.00
C ASP A 50 -49.93 29.85 -3.74
N VAL A 51 -49.21 30.51 -4.66
CA VAL A 51 -49.19 31.97 -4.96
C VAL A 51 -48.10 32.89 -4.36
N ALA A 52 -47.35 33.47 -5.33
CA ALA A 52 -46.69 34.78 -5.39
C ALA A 52 -45.34 35.04 -4.68
N GLY A 53 -44.29 35.00 -5.50
CA GLY A 53 -43.44 36.18 -5.77
C GLY A 53 -42.62 36.74 -4.62
N SER A 54 -41.36 36.32 -4.51
CA SER A 54 -40.31 37.11 -3.85
C SER A 54 -38.95 36.73 -4.44
N GLN A 55 -38.23 37.73 -4.94
CA GLN A 55 -36.93 37.62 -5.57
C GLN A 55 -35.86 37.05 -4.63
N PRO A 56 -34.82 36.37 -5.14
CA PRO A 56 -33.67 35.99 -4.32
C PRO A 56 -32.88 37.24 -3.87
N PRO A 57 -32.32 37.23 -2.65
CA PRO A 57 -31.54 38.35 -2.13
C PRO A 57 -30.24 38.55 -2.94
N PRO A 58 -29.74 39.81 -3.07
CA PRO A 58 -28.56 40.09 -3.85
C PRO A 58 -27.30 39.48 -3.22
N THR A 59 -26.48 38.88 -4.07
CA THR A 59 -25.14 38.38 -3.78
C THR A 59 -24.27 39.50 -3.21
N PRO A 60 -23.57 39.32 -2.07
CA PRO A 60 -22.61 40.30 -1.61
C PRO A 60 -21.39 40.31 -2.54
N THR A 61 -21.23 41.40 -3.30
CA THR A 61 -20.00 41.73 -4.02
C THR A 61 -18.86 41.97 -3.03
N VAL A 62 -17.90 41.06 -3.01
CA VAL A 62 -16.60 41.23 -2.36
C VAL A 62 -15.76 42.17 -3.23
N PRO A 63 -15.25 43.31 -2.74
CA PRO A 63 -14.27 44.08 -3.48
C PRO A 63 -12.95 43.31 -3.54
N ALA A 64 -12.41 43.17 -4.75
CA ALA A 64 -11.11 42.58 -5.01
C ALA A 64 -10.00 43.41 -4.34
N SER A 65 -9.49 42.92 -3.22
CA SER A 65 -8.23 43.38 -2.63
C SER A 65 -7.08 42.57 -3.23
N ALA A 66 -6.27 43.24 -4.06
CA ALA A 66 -5.03 42.70 -4.59
C ALA A 66 -4.05 42.38 -3.44
N PRO A 67 -3.32 41.24 -3.49
CA PRO A 67 -2.29 40.97 -2.50
C PRO A 67 -1.06 41.85 -2.78
N ALA A 68 -0.71 42.67 -1.79
CA ALA A 68 0.56 43.39 -1.75
C ALA A 68 1.72 42.38 -1.68
N GLN A 69 2.60 42.44 -2.67
CA GLN A 69 3.89 41.74 -2.65
C GLN A 69 4.85 42.45 -1.69
N PRO A 70 5.56 41.75 -0.79
CA PRO A 70 6.68 42.35 -0.08
C PRO A 70 7.87 42.50 -1.03
N GLN A 71 8.30 43.76 -1.20
CA GLN A 71 9.49 44.16 -1.94
C GLN A 71 10.75 43.60 -1.27
N ALA A 72 11.56 42.88 -2.05
CA ALA A 72 12.93 42.52 -1.69
C ALA A 72 13.88 43.64 -2.13
N THR A 73 14.60 44.23 -1.18
CA THR A 73 15.68 45.19 -1.38
C THR A 73 16.89 44.53 -2.06
N PRO A 74 17.55 45.16 -3.04
CA PRO A 74 18.75 44.62 -3.66
C PRO A 74 19.99 45.04 -2.85
N MET A 75 20.85 44.09 -2.50
CA MET A 75 22.23 44.41 -2.12
C MET A 75 23.17 44.17 -3.29
N SER A 76 23.91 45.24 -3.58
CA SER A 76 24.86 45.43 -4.66
C SER A 76 26.18 44.67 -4.45
N GLN A 77 26.85 44.50 -5.58
CA GLN A 77 28.09 43.81 -5.88
C GLN A 77 29.32 44.38 -5.14
N SER A 78 30.37 43.56 -4.98
CA SER A 78 31.73 43.98 -5.34
C SER A 78 32.66 42.79 -5.53
N ALA A 79 33.24 42.69 -6.72
CA ALA A 79 34.39 41.85 -7.04
C ALA A 79 35.67 42.68 -6.87
N ALA A 80 36.76 42.05 -6.39
CA ALA A 80 38.11 42.58 -6.51
C ALA A 80 39.11 41.43 -6.71
N THR A 81 39.91 41.57 -7.76
CA THR A 81 40.98 40.70 -8.26
C THR A 81 42.33 40.98 -7.58
N ALA A 82 43.17 39.97 -7.38
CA ALA A 82 44.62 40.06 -7.51
C ALA A 82 45.29 38.65 -7.62
N LYS A 83 46.20 38.50 -8.59
CA LYS A 83 47.17 37.39 -8.76
C LYS A 83 48.37 37.56 -7.80
N PRO A 84 49.18 36.51 -7.57
CA PRO A 84 50.50 36.43 -8.24
C PRO A 84 50.85 34.99 -8.70
N GLU A 85 51.38 34.81 -9.92
CA GLU A 85 52.79 34.56 -10.29
C GLU A 85 53.19 33.08 -10.24
N GLY A 86 53.88 32.67 -11.32
CA GLY A 86 54.20 31.29 -11.61
C GLY A 86 55.52 30.82 -11.02
N THR A 87 55.67 29.50 -10.96
CA THR A 87 56.96 28.84 -11.00
C THR A 87 56.79 27.54 -11.77
N THR A 88 57.49 27.48 -12.90
CA THR A 88 57.52 26.35 -13.82
C THR A 88 58.52 25.32 -13.31
N ILE A 89 58.10 24.11 -12.99
CA ILE A 89 58.99 22.95 -12.83
C ILE A 89 58.54 21.91 -13.86
N ARG A 90 59.48 21.56 -14.76
CA ARG A 90 59.34 20.49 -15.75
C ARG A 90 59.20 19.14 -15.06
N SER A 91 58.37 18.26 -15.61
CA SER A 91 58.47 16.81 -15.39
C SER A 91 58.05 16.07 -16.67
N ALA A 92 58.82 15.02 -16.99
CA ALA A 92 58.88 14.30 -18.24
C ALA A 92 57.65 13.39 -18.51
N PRO A 93 57.44 12.93 -19.76
CA PRO A 93 56.22 12.24 -20.14
C PRO A 93 56.25 10.78 -19.68
N THR A 94 55.20 10.35 -18.97
CA THR A 94 54.91 8.93 -18.73
C THR A 94 53.84 8.48 -19.71
N THR A 95 54.18 7.44 -20.45
CA THR A 95 53.35 6.71 -21.41
C THR A 95 52.05 6.19 -20.77
N PRO A 96 50.89 6.27 -21.46
CA PRO A 96 49.69 5.62 -20.97
C PRO A 96 49.75 4.12 -21.25
N SER A 97 49.58 3.33 -20.18
CA SER A 97 49.32 1.89 -20.24
C SER A 97 47.95 1.63 -20.87
N PRO A 98 47.77 0.59 -21.71
CA PRO A 98 46.55 0.41 -22.50
C PRO A 98 45.35 0.05 -21.62
N ALA A 99 44.23 0.68 -21.95
CA ALA A 99 42.92 0.48 -21.34
C ALA A 99 42.48 -0.98 -21.38
N SER A 100 42.19 -1.53 -20.20
CA SER A 100 41.43 -2.77 -20.07
C SER A 100 39.96 -2.51 -20.42
N LYS A 101 39.49 -3.31 -21.37
CA LYS A 101 38.12 -3.38 -21.91
C LYS A 101 37.08 -3.45 -20.76
N PRO A 102 35.94 -2.73 -20.83
CA PRO A 102 34.90 -2.85 -19.82
C PRO A 102 34.34 -4.26 -19.79
N ALA A 103 34.36 -4.89 -18.61
CA ALA A 103 33.70 -6.16 -18.38
C ALA A 103 32.20 -5.99 -18.61
N ALA A 104 31.63 -6.94 -19.38
CA ALA A 104 30.21 -7.04 -19.63
C ALA A 104 29.43 -7.04 -18.32
N THR A 105 28.34 -6.28 -18.32
CA THR A 105 27.33 -6.17 -17.27
C THR A 105 26.90 -7.56 -16.80
N ALA A 106 27.26 -7.90 -15.56
CA ALA A 106 26.69 -9.05 -14.88
C ALA A 106 25.22 -8.72 -14.52
N GLU A 107 24.29 -9.35 -15.24
CA GLU A 107 22.91 -9.47 -14.79
C GLU A 107 22.89 -10.05 -13.37
N SER A 108 22.23 -9.35 -12.44
CA SER A 108 21.96 -9.90 -11.12
C SER A 108 21.08 -11.14 -11.28
N PRO A 109 21.44 -12.29 -10.69
CA PRO A 109 20.68 -13.52 -10.88
C PRO A 109 19.32 -13.40 -10.21
N SER A 110 18.26 -13.55 -11.01
CA SER A 110 16.91 -13.80 -10.53
C SER A 110 16.91 -15.11 -9.74
N PRO A 111 16.40 -15.15 -8.50
CA PRO A 111 16.43 -16.36 -7.68
C PRO A 111 15.69 -17.50 -8.40
N ALA A 112 16.35 -18.65 -8.48
CA ALA A 112 15.87 -19.84 -9.16
C ALA A 112 14.41 -20.17 -8.77
N ARG A 113 13.54 -20.24 -9.79
CA ARG A 113 12.10 -20.44 -9.66
C ARG A 113 11.81 -21.83 -9.08
N ALA A 114 11.22 -21.88 -7.89
CA ALA A 114 10.60 -23.10 -7.38
C ALA A 114 9.41 -23.46 -8.28
N SER A 115 9.36 -24.70 -8.79
CA SER A 115 8.29 -25.18 -9.67
C SER A 115 6.94 -25.11 -8.95
N GLY A 116 6.01 -24.29 -9.46
CA GLY A 116 4.65 -24.18 -8.90
C GLY A 116 4.27 -22.77 -8.43
N VAL A 117 5.24 -21.94 -8.05
CA VAL A 117 5.00 -20.57 -7.58
C VAL A 117 4.62 -19.64 -8.74
N ALA A 118 3.58 -18.82 -8.57
CA ALA A 118 3.20 -17.81 -9.56
C ALA A 118 4.11 -16.58 -9.48
N ASP A 119 4.34 -15.92 -10.62
CA ASP A 119 5.00 -14.61 -10.64
C ASP A 119 4.04 -13.51 -10.18
N LEU A 120 2.73 -13.68 -10.43
CA LEU A 120 1.68 -12.75 -10.05
C LEU A 120 0.40 -13.54 -9.76
N ALA A 121 -0.31 -13.17 -8.70
CA ALA A 121 -1.59 -13.77 -8.33
C ALA A 121 -2.71 -12.73 -8.35
N VAL A 122 -3.88 -13.14 -8.84
CA VAL A 122 -5.12 -12.34 -8.87
C VAL A 122 -6.21 -13.19 -8.25
N VAL A 123 -6.66 -12.78 -7.07
CA VAL A 123 -7.62 -13.56 -6.29
C VAL A 123 -8.89 -12.75 -6.09
N ARG A 124 -10.03 -13.38 -6.36
CA ARG A 124 -11.36 -12.78 -6.22
C ARG A 124 -12.21 -13.52 -5.18
N GLY A 125 -12.98 -12.79 -4.39
CA GLY A 125 -13.86 -13.38 -3.37
C GLY A 125 -14.28 -12.37 -2.29
N GLN A 126 -15.42 -12.61 -1.65
CA GLN A 126 -16.04 -11.61 -0.75
C GLN A 126 -15.38 -11.55 0.63
N ASN A 127 -14.71 -12.63 1.07
CA ASN A 127 -13.95 -12.65 2.31
C ASN A 127 -12.53 -12.10 2.07
N THR A 128 -12.28 -10.86 2.54
CA THR A 128 -11.01 -10.16 2.35
C THR A 128 -9.80 -10.94 2.89
N ALA A 129 -9.92 -11.53 4.09
CA ALA A 129 -8.82 -12.25 4.71
C ALA A 129 -8.43 -13.50 3.92
N ASP A 130 -9.42 -14.23 3.40
CA ASP A 130 -9.21 -15.45 2.62
C ASP A 130 -8.55 -15.13 1.27
N ILE A 131 -8.99 -14.07 0.58
CA ILE A 131 -8.40 -13.71 -0.71
C ILE A 131 -6.98 -13.17 -0.57
N VAL A 132 -6.68 -12.45 0.52
CA VAL A 132 -5.30 -12.00 0.82
C VAL A 132 -4.40 -13.21 1.06
N ARG A 133 -4.82 -14.14 1.94
CA ARG A 133 -4.05 -15.36 2.22
C ARG A 133 -3.81 -16.16 0.94
N ALA A 134 -4.85 -16.41 0.16
CA ALA A 134 -4.73 -17.16 -1.09
C ALA A 134 -3.84 -16.44 -2.13
N ALA A 135 -3.87 -15.11 -2.20
CA ALA A 135 -3.00 -14.35 -3.11
C ALA A 135 -1.53 -14.49 -2.71
N VAL A 136 -1.23 -14.38 -1.42
CA VAL A 136 0.13 -14.54 -0.87
C VAL A 136 0.63 -15.99 -1.03
N GLU A 137 -0.23 -16.99 -0.75
CA GLU A 137 0.08 -18.40 -0.97
C GLU A 137 0.43 -18.70 -2.44
N ALA A 138 -0.34 -18.16 -3.39
CA ALA A 138 -0.12 -18.37 -4.82
C ALA A 138 1.24 -17.84 -5.31
N VAL A 139 1.77 -16.78 -4.70
CA VAL A 139 3.13 -16.25 -4.98
C VAL A 139 4.21 -16.82 -4.05
N GLY A 140 3.91 -17.91 -3.34
CA GLY A 140 4.91 -18.72 -2.61
C GLY A 140 4.82 -18.66 -1.09
N GLY A 141 3.73 -18.13 -0.53
CA GLY A 141 3.51 -18.05 0.92
C GLY A 141 4.21 -16.86 1.57
N ILE A 142 3.75 -16.47 2.76
CA ILE A 142 4.30 -15.32 3.47
C ILE A 142 5.73 -15.58 3.93
N GLU A 143 6.05 -16.85 4.21
CA GLU A 143 7.36 -17.34 4.64
C GLU A 143 8.43 -17.15 3.56
N ARG A 144 8.04 -16.94 2.29
CA ARG A 144 8.96 -16.53 1.23
C ARG A 144 9.54 -15.13 1.50
N PHE A 145 8.74 -14.24 2.07
CA PHE A 145 9.04 -12.81 2.21
C PHE A 145 9.37 -12.39 3.64
N VAL A 146 8.93 -13.17 4.62
CA VAL A 146 9.12 -12.91 6.05
C VAL A 146 9.71 -14.14 6.72
N LYS A 147 10.80 -13.96 7.46
CA LYS A 147 11.47 -15.01 8.23
C LYS A 147 11.26 -14.80 9.73
N PRO A 148 11.30 -15.87 10.54
CA PRO A 148 11.21 -15.75 12.00
C PRO A 148 12.24 -14.76 12.55
N GLY A 149 11.81 -13.91 13.48
CA GLY A 149 12.67 -12.90 14.11
C GLY A 149 12.82 -11.58 13.35
N GLN A 150 12.31 -11.47 12.11
CA GLN A 150 12.47 -10.25 11.30
C GLN A 150 11.61 -9.07 11.79
N LYS A 151 12.12 -7.87 11.51
CA LYS A 151 11.38 -6.60 11.55
C LYS A 151 10.76 -6.35 10.18
N VAL A 152 9.44 -6.39 10.13
CA VAL A 152 8.67 -6.20 8.90
C VAL A 152 8.01 -4.82 8.91
N VAL A 153 8.08 -4.12 7.79
CA VAL A 153 7.26 -2.94 7.52
C VAL A 153 6.16 -3.32 6.53
N VAL A 154 4.92 -3.09 6.91
CA VAL A 154 3.75 -3.14 6.01
C VAL A 154 3.35 -1.70 5.69
N LYS A 155 3.38 -1.33 4.42
CA LYS A 155 3.19 0.06 3.99
C LYS A 155 1.91 0.20 3.14
N PRO A 156 0.75 0.48 3.76
CA PRO A 156 -0.49 0.76 3.05
C PRO A 156 -0.49 2.13 2.37
N ASN A 157 -1.60 2.49 1.72
CA ASN A 157 -1.88 3.86 1.31
C ASN A 157 -2.93 4.52 2.22
N ILE A 158 -2.49 5.48 3.04
CA ILE A 158 -3.29 6.24 4.01
C ILE A 158 -3.12 7.75 3.74
N CYS A 159 -3.39 8.18 2.51
CA CYS A 159 -3.06 9.54 2.09
C CYS A 159 -3.98 10.63 2.65
N VAL A 160 -5.22 10.27 2.98
CA VAL A 160 -6.31 11.17 3.40
C VAL A 160 -7.09 10.57 4.56
N SER A 161 -7.76 11.42 5.34
CA SER A 161 -8.75 10.98 6.33
C SER A 161 -10.04 10.63 5.62
N SER A 162 -10.22 9.36 5.29
CA SER A 162 -11.39 8.86 4.57
C SER A 162 -11.81 7.50 5.11
N ALA A 163 -13.12 7.30 5.20
CA ALA A 163 -13.67 6.04 5.66
C ALA A 163 -13.49 4.95 4.59
N PRO A 164 -13.37 3.66 4.97
CA PRO A 164 -13.03 2.57 4.04
C PRO A 164 -13.94 2.44 2.82
N GLU A 165 -15.22 2.79 2.94
CA GLU A 165 -16.21 2.69 1.88
C GLU A 165 -15.93 3.60 0.68
N TYR A 166 -15.13 4.66 0.86
CA TYR A 166 -14.78 5.61 -0.22
C TYR A 166 -13.62 5.15 -1.09
N ALA A 167 -12.94 4.05 -0.75
CA ALA A 167 -11.81 3.51 -1.49
C ALA A 167 -10.69 4.55 -1.79
N ALA A 168 -10.52 5.52 -0.89
CA ALA A 168 -9.46 6.52 -0.98
C ALA A 168 -8.16 6.07 -0.28
N THR A 169 -8.26 5.12 0.65
CA THR A 169 -7.15 4.50 1.39
C THR A 169 -7.30 2.99 1.36
N THR A 170 -6.20 2.25 1.53
CA THR A 170 -6.20 0.78 1.59
C THR A 170 -7.22 0.25 2.59
N ASN A 171 -7.92 -0.81 2.23
CA ASN A 171 -8.89 -1.48 3.08
C ASN A 171 -8.22 -2.01 4.37
N PRO A 172 -8.74 -1.68 5.56
CA PRO A 172 -8.16 -2.10 6.84
C PRO A 172 -8.11 -3.63 7.01
N GLU A 173 -9.04 -4.39 6.42
CA GLU A 173 -9.04 -5.86 6.47
C GLU A 173 -7.87 -6.45 5.67
N VAL A 174 -7.50 -5.84 4.55
CA VAL A 174 -6.31 -6.26 3.77
C VAL A 174 -5.04 -6.06 4.60
N VAL A 175 -4.93 -4.91 5.28
CA VAL A 175 -3.79 -4.62 6.14
C VAL A 175 -3.74 -5.58 7.34
N ALA A 176 -4.87 -5.81 8.01
CA ALA A 176 -4.95 -6.74 9.13
C ALA A 176 -4.55 -8.17 8.73
N ALA A 177 -5.02 -8.66 7.58
CA ALA A 177 -4.68 -9.98 7.08
C ALA A 177 -3.17 -10.12 6.82
N LEU A 178 -2.53 -9.11 6.21
CA LEU A 178 -1.08 -9.12 6.00
C LEU A 178 -0.29 -9.02 7.31
N VAL A 179 -0.75 -8.22 8.27
CA VAL A 179 -0.11 -8.15 9.59
C VAL A 179 -0.19 -9.51 10.30
N ALA A 180 -1.35 -10.16 10.27
CA ALA A 180 -1.55 -11.49 10.85
C ALA A 180 -0.64 -12.53 10.19
N LEU A 181 -0.57 -12.56 8.85
CA LEU A 181 0.33 -13.45 8.11
C LEU A 181 1.80 -13.24 8.49
N CYS A 182 2.26 -11.99 8.63
CA CYS A 182 3.62 -11.70 9.07
C CYS A 182 3.89 -12.22 10.50
N ARG A 183 2.91 -12.12 11.40
CA ARG A 183 3.02 -12.66 12.76
C ARG A 183 3.01 -14.18 12.78
N GLU A 184 2.16 -14.82 11.98
CA GLU A 184 2.13 -16.27 11.77
C GLU A 184 3.49 -16.79 11.27
N ALA A 185 4.17 -16.05 10.40
CA ALA A 185 5.53 -16.34 9.92
C ALA A 185 6.63 -16.14 10.98
N GLY A 186 6.29 -15.66 12.19
CA GLY A 186 7.21 -15.47 13.29
C GLY A 186 7.96 -14.13 13.29
N ALA A 187 7.45 -13.09 12.60
CA ALA A 187 8.05 -11.76 12.66
C ALA A 187 8.12 -11.24 14.11
N ALA A 188 9.31 -10.80 14.54
CA ALA A 188 9.51 -10.20 15.87
C ALA A 188 8.77 -8.87 15.98
N GLN A 189 8.71 -8.10 14.88
CA GLN A 189 8.00 -6.84 14.82
C GLN A 189 7.31 -6.67 13.48
N VAL A 190 6.08 -6.16 13.50
CA VAL A 190 5.34 -5.78 12.30
C VAL A 190 4.87 -4.34 12.48
N LYS A 191 5.57 -3.40 11.83
CA LYS A 191 5.25 -1.97 11.83
C LYS A 191 4.39 -1.62 10.63
N VAL A 192 3.38 -0.80 10.82
CA VAL A 192 2.53 -0.27 9.76
C VAL A 192 2.65 1.23 9.70
N LEU A 193 2.97 1.77 8.53
CA LEU A 193 3.25 3.21 8.38
C LEU A 193 2.89 3.72 6.98
N ASP A 194 2.48 4.99 6.91
CA ASP A 194 2.41 5.75 5.67
C ASP A 194 2.60 7.26 5.92
N TYR A 195 3.22 7.96 4.97
CA TYR A 195 3.37 9.41 5.01
C TYR A 195 2.44 10.12 4.01
N GLY A 196 1.16 10.18 4.41
CA GLY A 196 0.10 10.89 3.70
C GLY A 196 0.11 12.41 3.92
N PHE A 197 -0.80 13.13 3.25
CA PHE A 197 -0.99 14.59 3.45
C PHE A 197 -2.17 14.94 4.36
N GLY A 198 -3.11 14.02 4.59
CA GLY A 198 -4.32 14.27 5.38
C GLY A 198 -4.15 14.28 6.90
N GLY A 199 -2.93 14.47 7.42
CA GLY A 199 -2.62 14.35 8.86
C GLY A 199 -2.62 12.89 9.33
N GLN A 200 -1.48 12.41 9.82
CA GLN A 200 -1.25 10.97 10.05
C GLN A 200 -2.24 10.36 11.04
N ARG A 201 -2.30 10.88 12.28
CA ARG A 201 -3.12 10.27 13.34
C ARG A 201 -4.61 10.21 12.96
N THR A 202 -5.17 11.30 12.46
CA THR A 202 -6.57 11.34 12.01
C THR A 202 -6.80 10.37 10.86
N SER A 203 -5.90 10.34 9.87
CA SER A 203 -6.08 9.46 8.71
C SER A 203 -6.00 7.98 9.09
N TYR A 204 -5.13 7.62 10.03
CA TYR A 204 -4.98 6.26 10.55
C TYR A 204 -6.24 5.79 11.29
N GLN A 205 -6.88 6.69 12.03
CA GLN A 205 -8.10 6.44 12.80
C GLN A 205 -9.33 6.34 11.88
N VAL A 206 -9.53 7.36 11.03
CA VAL A 206 -10.71 7.46 10.16
C VAL A 206 -10.75 6.34 9.13
N SER A 207 -9.58 5.91 8.62
CA SER A 207 -9.49 4.75 7.73
C SER A 207 -9.72 3.40 8.42
N GLY A 208 -9.79 3.37 9.76
CA GLY A 208 -9.90 2.14 10.55
C GLY A 208 -8.62 1.29 10.57
N ILE A 209 -7.56 1.70 9.87
CA ILE A 209 -6.32 0.90 9.76
C ILE A 209 -5.61 0.80 11.11
N GLU A 210 -5.59 1.86 11.93
CA GLU A 210 -4.94 1.81 13.26
C GLU A 210 -5.53 0.70 14.14
N ASP A 211 -6.86 0.61 14.21
CA ASP A 211 -7.55 -0.40 15.01
C ASP A 211 -7.33 -1.81 14.44
N ALA A 212 -7.40 -1.96 13.12
CA ALA A 212 -7.18 -3.21 12.42
C ALA A 212 -5.76 -3.75 12.63
N VAL A 213 -4.75 -2.88 12.54
CA VAL A 213 -3.33 -3.20 12.81
C VAL A 213 -3.14 -3.67 14.24
N ARG A 214 -3.68 -2.93 15.22
CA ARG A 214 -3.57 -3.28 16.64
C ARG A 214 -4.19 -4.65 16.93
N LYS A 215 -5.41 -4.90 16.42
CA LYS A 215 -6.12 -6.17 16.60
C LYS A 215 -5.36 -7.36 15.98
N ALA A 216 -4.68 -7.14 14.86
CA ALA A 216 -3.85 -8.15 14.21
C ALA A 216 -2.46 -8.35 14.87
N GLY A 217 -2.14 -7.61 15.93
CA GLY A 217 -0.86 -7.69 16.65
C GLY A 217 0.28 -6.90 16.02
N GLY A 218 -0.02 -5.93 15.16
CA GLY A 218 0.94 -4.99 14.59
C GLY A 218 1.08 -3.70 15.40
N GLU A 219 2.05 -2.87 15.00
CA GLU A 219 2.32 -1.54 15.58
C GLU A 219 2.04 -0.47 14.53
N MET A 220 1.06 0.40 14.77
CA MET A 220 0.81 1.56 13.90
C MET A 220 1.78 2.69 14.23
N VAL A 221 2.62 3.08 13.27
CA VAL A 221 3.71 4.05 13.50
C VAL A 221 3.33 5.43 12.98
N VAL A 222 3.35 6.40 13.89
CA VAL A 222 3.35 7.82 13.55
C VAL A 222 4.79 8.24 13.24
N ILE A 223 4.99 8.89 12.09
CA ILE A 223 6.35 9.23 11.64
C ILE A 223 6.89 10.38 12.48
N SER A 224 8.03 10.14 13.11
CA SER A 224 8.76 11.18 13.83
C SER A 224 9.70 11.93 12.88
N PRO A 225 9.76 13.28 12.92
CA PRO A 225 10.66 14.07 12.09
C PRO A 225 12.15 13.71 12.22
N VAL A 226 12.58 13.19 13.37
CA VAL A 226 14.01 12.84 13.61
C VAL A 226 14.44 11.54 12.91
N LYS A 227 13.48 10.79 12.36
CA LYS A 227 13.72 9.50 11.70
C LYS A 227 13.83 9.61 10.19
N TRP A 228 13.86 10.81 9.63
CA TRP A 228 14.20 11.01 8.22
C TRP A 228 15.70 10.91 8.04
N LYS A 229 16.14 10.04 7.12
CA LYS A 229 17.55 9.88 6.75
C LYS A 229 17.74 10.29 5.31
N THR A 230 18.58 11.30 5.08
CA THR A 230 19.02 11.64 3.72
C THR A 230 19.82 10.48 3.16
N THR A 231 19.27 9.80 2.16
CA THR A 231 19.83 8.59 1.58
C THR A 231 20.27 8.87 0.14
N PRO A 232 21.52 8.54 -0.23
CA PRO A 232 21.96 8.61 -1.62
C PRO A 232 21.28 7.52 -2.46
N ILE A 233 20.98 7.86 -3.71
CA ILE A 233 20.42 6.93 -4.71
C ILE A 233 21.47 6.78 -5.82
N PRO A 234 22.50 5.93 -5.62
CA PRO A 234 23.67 5.89 -6.50
C PRO A 234 23.32 5.47 -7.93
N ASN A 235 22.31 4.62 -8.10
CA ASN A 235 21.83 4.14 -9.39
C ASN A 235 20.68 5.00 -9.96
N GLY A 236 20.36 6.13 -9.32
CA GLY A 236 19.28 7.01 -9.74
C GLY A 236 19.71 7.89 -10.92
N LYS A 237 18.90 7.93 -11.98
CA LYS A 237 19.15 8.77 -13.15
C LYS A 237 18.80 10.24 -12.87
N GLU A 238 17.66 10.48 -12.23
CA GLU A 238 17.14 11.82 -11.90
C GLU A 238 17.14 12.08 -10.38
N LEU A 239 16.69 11.10 -9.59
CA LEU A 239 16.71 11.21 -8.13
C LEU A 239 18.08 10.80 -7.60
N LYS A 240 18.89 11.77 -7.14
CA LYS A 240 20.26 11.52 -6.64
C LYS A 240 20.33 11.26 -5.14
N SER A 241 19.42 11.86 -4.38
CA SER A 241 19.25 11.63 -2.96
C SER A 241 17.84 12.00 -2.54
N VAL A 242 17.35 11.37 -1.46
CA VAL A 242 16.05 11.70 -0.86
C VAL A 242 16.04 11.30 0.61
N ALA A 243 15.26 12.01 1.42
CA ALA A 243 15.04 11.64 2.82
C ALA A 243 14.03 10.49 2.91
N ILE A 244 14.48 9.33 3.38
CA ILE A 244 13.69 8.10 3.56
C ILE A 244 13.48 7.83 5.04
N PHE A 245 12.33 7.27 5.42
CA PHE A 245 12.05 6.93 6.81
C PHE A 245 12.94 5.77 7.29
N ASP A 246 13.59 5.95 8.44
CA ASP A 246 14.56 5.01 9.00
C ASP A 246 14.01 3.59 9.22
N ASP A 247 12.74 3.44 9.60
CA ASP A 247 12.15 2.10 9.76
C ASP A 247 12.04 1.36 8.42
N VAL A 248 11.95 2.07 7.28
CA VAL A 248 11.94 1.45 5.95
C VAL A 248 13.35 1.02 5.54
N LEU A 249 14.37 1.81 5.91
CA LEU A 249 15.77 1.49 5.61
C LEU A 249 16.32 0.34 6.47
N THR A 250 15.80 0.19 7.69
CA THR A 250 16.28 -0.78 8.68
C THR A 250 15.37 -2.01 8.81
N ALA A 251 14.28 -2.09 8.03
CA ALA A 251 13.43 -3.27 7.97
C ALA A 251 14.16 -4.42 7.26
N ASP A 252 13.95 -5.63 7.77
CA ASP A 252 14.42 -6.84 7.10
C ASP A 252 13.53 -7.22 5.91
N SER A 253 12.26 -6.79 5.94
CA SER A 253 11.29 -7.01 4.86
C SER A 253 10.30 -5.85 4.77
N LEU A 254 10.05 -5.40 3.54
CA LEU A 254 9.06 -4.37 3.22
C LEU A 254 7.94 -5.00 2.38
N ILE A 255 6.71 -4.93 2.87
CA ILE A 255 5.50 -5.32 2.15
C ILE A 255 4.73 -4.05 1.78
N ASN A 256 4.62 -3.78 0.48
CA ASN A 256 3.91 -2.61 -0.05
C ASN A 256 2.44 -2.96 -0.32
N VAL A 257 1.50 -2.17 0.22
CA VAL A 257 0.06 -2.49 0.18
C VAL A 257 -0.76 -1.32 -0.38
N PRO A 258 -0.52 -0.92 -1.64
CA PRO A 258 -1.25 0.19 -2.24
C PRO A 258 -2.73 -0.16 -2.43
N ILE A 259 -3.58 0.86 -2.46
CA ILE A 259 -4.93 0.75 -3.02
C ILE A 259 -4.90 1.00 -4.53
N ALA A 260 -5.72 0.28 -5.30
CA ALA A 260 -6.00 0.58 -6.68
C ALA A 260 -7.01 1.73 -6.80
N LYS A 261 -6.55 2.90 -7.24
CA LYS A 261 -7.42 4.06 -7.49
C LYS A 261 -6.98 4.97 -8.62
N HIS A 262 -7.92 5.71 -9.17
CA HIS A 262 -7.70 6.87 -10.02
C HIS A 262 -6.91 7.97 -9.30
N HIS A 263 -6.15 8.75 -10.05
CA HIS A 263 -5.45 9.94 -9.56
C HIS A 263 -5.28 10.97 -10.67
N ASN A 264 -5.76 12.21 -10.46
CA ASN A 264 -5.80 13.24 -11.51
C ASN A 264 -4.45 13.52 -12.20
N LEU A 265 -3.35 13.60 -11.44
CA LEU A 265 -2.01 13.84 -12.00
C LEU A 265 -1.32 12.57 -12.53
N ALA A 266 -1.34 11.49 -11.74
CA ALA A 266 -0.60 10.27 -12.00
C ALA A 266 -1.33 9.24 -12.87
N ARG A 267 -2.57 9.54 -13.28
CA ARG A 267 -3.59 8.60 -13.79
C ARG A 267 -4.07 7.61 -12.74
N LEU A 268 -3.15 6.87 -12.10
CA LEU A 268 -3.46 5.89 -11.06
C LEU A 268 -2.57 6.04 -9.82
N THR A 269 -3.07 5.58 -8.68
CA THR A 269 -2.28 5.21 -7.50
C THR A 269 -2.28 3.69 -7.42
N LEU A 270 -1.07 3.12 -7.38
CA LEU A 270 -0.75 1.69 -7.32
C LEU A 270 0.56 1.52 -6.52
N GLY A 271 1.29 0.42 -6.71
CA GLY A 271 2.49 0.06 -5.98
C GLY A 271 3.60 1.08 -6.06
N MET A 272 4.06 1.43 -7.25
CA MET A 272 5.22 2.32 -7.41
C MET A 272 4.94 3.71 -6.85
N LYS A 273 3.78 4.30 -7.19
CA LYS A 273 3.37 5.61 -6.65
C LYS A 273 3.14 5.57 -5.14
N GLY A 274 2.69 4.43 -4.60
CA GLY A 274 2.51 4.22 -3.18
C GLY A 274 3.77 4.57 -2.38
N LEU A 275 4.97 4.28 -2.91
CA LEU A 275 6.25 4.52 -2.23
C LEU A 275 6.56 6.00 -1.95
N LEU A 276 5.80 6.96 -2.51
CA LEU A 276 5.89 8.36 -2.06
C LEU A 276 5.62 8.53 -0.55
N GLY A 277 4.85 7.62 0.04
CA GLY A 277 4.58 7.66 1.48
C GLY A 277 5.72 7.13 2.36
N VAL A 278 6.90 6.84 1.82
CA VAL A 278 8.10 6.50 2.63
C VAL A 278 9.20 7.57 2.59
N ILE A 279 8.94 8.70 1.92
CA ILE A 279 9.87 9.81 1.75
C ILE A 279 9.30 11.11 2.32
N GLN A 280 10.17 12.03 2.73
CA GLN A 280 9.75 13.30 3.34
C GLN A 280 9.24 14.33 2.32
N SER A 281 10.03 14.62 1.29
CA SER A 281 9.76 15.67 0.30
C SER A 281 9.20 15.06 -0.98
N ARG A 282 7.88 15.00 -1.10
CA ARG A 282 7.18 14.25 -2.15
C ARG A 282 6.87 15.12 -3.36
N GLU A 283 6.70 16.42 -3.12
CA GLU A 283 6.29 17.43 -4.10
C GLU A 283 7.23 17.46 -5.30
N PRO A 284 8.58 17.44 -5.15
CA PRO A 284 9.49 17.43 -6.29
C PRO A 284 9.44 16.13 -7.12
N LEU A 285 8.94 15.04 -6.56
CA LEU A 285 8.82 13.75 -7.26
C LEU A 285 7.57 13.69 -8.13
N HIS A 286 6.67 14.66 -8.06
CA HIS A 286 5.51 14.72 -8.96
C HIS A 286 5.89 15.19 -10.38
N TYR A 287 7.08 15.76 -10.56
CA TYR A 287 7.69 16.03 -11.86
C TYR A 287 8.65 14.90 -12.24
N GLN A 288 8.52 14.35 -13.47
CA GLN A 288 9.25 13.14 -13.93
C GLN A 288 9.07 11.96 -12.96
N MET A 289 7.84 11.77 -12.52
CA MET A 289 7.50 10.85 -11.43
C MET A 289 7.87 9.41 -11.77
N GLY A 290 7.72 8.99 -13.03
CA GLY A 290 8.07 7.64 -13.45
C GLY A 290 9.55 7.34 -13.22
N GLN A 291 10.43 8.20 -13.73
CA GLN A 291 11.88 8.00 -13.58
C GLN A 291 12.31 8.11 -12.12
N LYS A 292 11.86 9.13 -11.38
CA LYS A 292 12.27 9.31 -9.97
C LYS A 292 11.78 8.20 -9.04
N LEU A 293 10.58 7.66 -9.26
CA LEU A 293 10.11 6.52 -8.49
C LEU A 293 10.85 5.24 -8.86
N SER A 294 11.18 5.07 -10.15
CA SER A 294 12.04 3.98 -10.58
C SER A 294 13.45 4.08 -9.97
N ASP A 295 14.00 5.28 -9.83
CA ASP A 295 15.27 5.52 -9.15
C ASP A 295 15.18 5.17 -7.66
N LEU A 296 14.10 5.58 -6.98
CA LEU A 296 13.84 5.24 -5.58
C LEU A 296 13.81 3.73 -5.35
N LEU A 297 13.22 2.98 -6.29
CA LEU A 297 13.16 1.51 -6.27
C LEU A 297 14.53 0.83 -6.45
N THR A 298 15.60 1.56 -6.74
CA THR A 298 16.96 1.01 -6.69
C THR A 298 17.48 0.85 -5.26
N VAL A 299 16.86 1.55 -4.29
CA VAL A 299 17.21 1.51 -2.86
C VAL A 299 16.07 0.95 -2.01
N VAL A 300 14.83 1.37 -2.25
CA VAL A 300 13.64 0.89 -1.52
C VAL A 300 12.95 -0.18 -2.34
N ARG A 301 13.26 -1.45 -2.07
CA ARG A 301 12.65 -2.60 -2.79
C ARG A 301 11.69 -3.37 -1.88
N PRO A 302 10.37 -3.24 -2.10
CA PRO A 302 9.43 -4.15 -1.46
C PRO A 302 9.73 -5.61 -1.82
N ALA A 303 9.72 -6.48 -0.83
CA ALA A 303 9.82 -7.93 -1.04
C ALA A 303 8.53 -8.49 -1.67
N LEU A 304 7.40 -7.84 -1.38
CA LEU A 304 6.08 -8.19 -1.87
C LEU A 304 5.25 -6.92 -2.06
N THR A 305 4.52 -6.83 -3.18
CA THR A 305 3.46 -5.83 -3.38
C THR A 305 2.11 -6.53 -3.42
N VAL A 306 1.16 -6.04 -2.61
CA VAL A 306 -0.22 -6.52 -2.54
C VAL A 306 -1.16 -5.36 -2.82
N ILE A 307 -1.67 -5.28 -4.05
CA ILE A 307 -2.63 -4.24 -4.45
C ILE A 307 -4.01 -4.62 -3.93
N ASP A 308 -4.55 -3.77 -3.07
CA ASP A 308 -5.95 -3.80 -2.67
C ASP A 308 -6.83 -3.27 -3.81
N ALA A 309 -7.63 -4.17 -4.36
CA ALA A 309 -8.70 -3.85 -5.29
C ALA A 309 -10.03 -4.44 -4.78
N THR A 310 -10.21 -4.59 -3.45
CA THR A 310 -11.50 -5.02 -2.87
C THR A 310 -12.59 -4.03 -3.25
N ARG A 311 -12.26 -2.74 -3.15
CA ARG A 311 -12.92 -1.62 -3.81
C ARG A 311 -11.86 -0.79 -4.54
N ILE A 312 -12.26 -0.20 -5.66
CA ILE A 312 -11.44 0.77 -6.39
C ILE A 312 -12.18 2.09 -6.48
N LEU A 313 -11.44 3.19 -6.42
CA LEU A 313 -11.96 4.53 -6.72
C LEU A 313 -11.67 4.84 -8.19
N THR A 314 -12.70 4.98 -9.01
CA THR A 314 -12.59 5.09 -10.48
C THR A 314 -12.47 6.51 -10.99
N ALA A 315 -12.79 7.53 -10.17
CA ALA A 315 -12.70 8.94 -10.54
C ALA A 315 -12.36 9.81 -9.32
N ASN A 316 -12.01 11.08 -9.56
CA ASN A 316 -11.87 12.13 -8.53
C ASN A 316 -10.85 11.84 -7.39
N GLY A 317 -9.94 10.89 -7.58
CA GLY A 317 -8.76 10.74 -6.73
C GLY A 317 -7.81 11.94 -6.80
N PRO A 318 -7.00 12.21 -5.75
CA PRO A 318 -6.62 11.25 -4.71
C PRO A 318 -7.57 11.14 -3.52
N GLN A 319 -8.50 12.08 -3.37
CA GLN A 319 -9.40 12.20 -2.22
C GLN A 319 -10.70 11.41 -2.39
N GLY A 320 -11.28 11.40 -3.60
CA GLY A 320 -12.59 10.80 -3.83
C GLY A 320 -13.69 11.60 -3.13
N GLY A 321 -14.54 10.92 -2.37
CA GLY A 321 -15.62 11.53 -1.58
C GLY A 321 -17.04 11.28 -2.11
N ASN A 322 -17.17 10.59 -3.24
CA ASN A 322 -18.45 10.19 -3.80
C ASN A 322 -18.50 8.67 -4.00
N LEU A 323 -19.47 8.01 -3.34
CA LEU A 323 -19.64 6.55 -3.46
C LEU A 323 -19.99 6.10 -4.88
N LYS A 324 -20.50 7.01 -5.74
CA LYS A 324 -20.74 6.70 -7.16
C LYS A 324 -19.45 6.46 -7.95
N ASP A 325 -18.32 6.98 -7.45
CA ASP A 325 -17.00 6.76 -8.04
C ASP A 325 -16.31 5.51 -7.47
N VAL A 326 -17.00 4.74 -6.62
CA VAL A 326 -16.45 3.53 -5.99
C VAL A 326 -17.05 2.29 -6.62
N LYS A 327 -16.18 1.37 -7.04
CA LYS A 327 -16.58 0.06 -7.55
C LYS A 327 -16.03 -1.03 -6.66
N ARG A 328 -16.90 -1.93 -6.19
CA ARG A 328 -16.50 -3.16 -5.50
C ARG A 328 -16.07 -4.21 -6.53
N LEU A 329 -14.84 -4.70 -6.42
CA LEU A 329 -14.33 -5.78 -7.27
C LEU A 329 -13.98 -7.05 -6.49
N ASP A 330 -13.92 -6.97 -5.16
CA ASP A 330 -13.59 -8.11 -4.29
C ASP A 330 -12.30 -8.82 -4.75
N THR A 331 -11.28 -8.03 -5.12
CA THR A 331 -10.06 -8.52 -5.77
C THR A 331 -8.80 -8.11 -4.99
N VAL A 332 -7.81 -9.00 -4.91
CA VAL A 332 -6.44 -8.70 -4.46
C VAL A 332 -5.46 -9.16 -5.53
N ILE A 333 -4.45 -8.33 -5.82
CA ILE A 333 -3.34 -8.68 -6.71
C ILE A 333 -2.05 -8.75 -5.88
N ALA A 334 -1.32 -9.85 -5.94
CA ALA A 334 -0.05 -10.02 -5.22
C ALA A 334 1.08 -10.37 -6.19
N SER A 335 2.26 -9.76 -6.00
CA SER A 335 3.44 -10.04 -6.81
C SER A 335 4.72 -9.57 -6.09
N PRO A 336 5.83 -10.33 -6.15
CA PRO A 336 7.16 -9.83 -5.78
C PRO A 336 7.72 -8.80 -6.77
N ASP A 337 7.20 -8.77 -8.00
CA ASP A 337 7.50 -7.75 -9.00
C ASP A 337 6.44 -6.64 -8.94
N ILE A 338 6.84 -5.47 -8.44
CA ILE A 338 5.99 -4.28 -8.31
C ILE A 338 5.54 -3.71 -9.67
N VAL A 339 6.38 -3.82 -10.71
CA VAL A 339 6.06 -3.34 -12.05
C VAL A 339 5.01 -4.25 -12.68
N ALA A 340 5.13 -5.56 -12.49
CA ALA A 340 4.14 -6.53 -12.93
C ALA A 340 2.79 -6.34 -12.23
N ALA A 341 2.81 -6.07 -10.92
CA ALA A 341 1.60 -5.78 -10.13
C ALA A 341 0.87 -4.55 -10.70
N ASP A 342 1.61 -3.45 -10.89
CA ASP A 342 1.06 -2.20 -11.39
C ASP A 342 0.57 -2.36 -12.84
N ALA A 343 1.33 -3.05 -13.69
CA ALA A 343 0.98 -3.34 -15.07
C ALA A 343 -0.34 -4.11 -15.15
N TYR A 344 -0.51 -5.18 -14.36
CA TYR A 344 -1.79 -5.92 -14.32
C TYR A 344 -2.94 -5.02 -13.83
N ALA A 345 -2.71 -4.24 -12.78
CA ALA A 345 -3.73 -3.39 -12.19
C ALA A 345 -4.21 -2.25 -13.12
N THR A 346 -3.43 -1.83 -14.12
CA THR A 346 -3.90 -0.87 -15.13
C THR A 346 -5.17 -1.34 -15.84
N GLY A 347 -5.30 -2.65 -16.08
CA GLY A 347 -6.47 -3.24 -16.74
C GLY A 347 -7.77 -3.09 -15.93
N LEU A 348 -7.69 -2.93 -14.61
CA LEU A 348 -8.86 -2.68 -13.77
C LEU A 348 -9.54 -1.33 -14.09
N PHE A 349 -8.81 -0.42 -14.75
CA PHE A 349 -9.25 0.92 -15.13
C PHE A 349 -9.40 1.07 -16.65
N GLY A 350 -9.34 -0.03 -17.42
CA GLY A 350 -9.37 0.02 -18.88
C GLY A 350 -8.15 0.71 -19.51
N LEU A 351 -7.05 0.81 -18.76
CA LEU A 351 -5.78 1.35 -19.23
C LEU A 351 -4.84 0.21 -19.62
N LYS A 352 -3.83 0.53 -20.44
CA LYS A 352 -2.73 -0.38 -20.76
C LYS A 352 -1.54 -0.12 -19.83
N PRO A 353 -0.62 -1.08 -19.65
CA PRO A 353 0.61 -0.85 -18.90
C PRO A 353 1.40 0.37 -19.41
N GLU A 354 1.42 0.59 -20.72
CA GLU A 354 2.10 1.72 -21.38
C GLU A 354 1.44 3.06 -21.08
N ASP A 355 0.22 3.11 -20.55
CA ASP A 355 -0.44 4.35 -20.19
C ASP A 355 0.16 4.99 -18.92
N LEU A 356 0.81 4.19 -18.08
CA LEU A 356 1.31 4.63 -16.78
C LEU A 356 2.82 4.89 -16.83
N GLU A 357 3.23 6.15 -16.60
CA GLU A 357 4.64 6.56 -16.66
C GLU A 357 5.52 5.75 -15.71
N THR A 358 5.00 5.44 -14.51
CA THR A 358 5.71 4.62 -13.52
C THR A 358 5.99 3.22 -14.04
N VAL A 359 5.02 2.56 -14.66
CA VAL A 359 5.19 1.20 -15.21
C VAL A 359 6.20 1.20 -16.35
N ARG A 360 6.09 2.16 -17.29
CA ARG A 360 7.07 2.30 -18.39
C ARG A 360 8.48 2.52 -17.87
N ALA A 361 8.66 3.44 -16.93
CA ALA A 361 9.98 3.76 -16.38
C ALA A 361 10.55 2.59 -15.56
N GLY A 362 9.72 1.93 -14.73
CA GLY A 362 10.12 0.75 -13.96
C GLY A 362 10.62 -0.38 -14.85
N ALA A 363 9.90 -0.66 -15.95
CA ALA A 363 10.33 -1.65 -16.93
C ALA A 363 11.63 -1.23 -17.66
N ALA A 364 11.70 0.02 -18.14
CA ALA A 364 12.86 0.53 -18.87
C ALA A 364 14.15 0.57 -18.02
N ASN A 365 14.01 0.67 -16.69
CA ASN A 365 15.14 0.68 -15.75
C ASN A 365 15.42 -0.71 -15.15
N GLY A 366 14.75 -1.76 -15.62
CA GLY A 366 14.99 -3.13 -15.16
C GLY A 366 14.55 -3.40 -13.72
N ILE A 367 13.60 -2.61 -13.18
CA ILE A 367 13.02 -2.85 -11.85
C ILE A 367 12.13 -4.09 -11.85
N GLY A 368 11.43 -4.33 -12.96
CA GLY A 368 10.51 -5.44 -13.15
C GLY A 368 10.01 -5.47 -14.58
N THR A 369 8.99 -6.27 -14.87
CA THR A 369 8.43 -6.39 -16.22
C THR A 369 7.00 -5.86 -16.30
N MET A 370 6.71 -5.13 -17.37
CA MET A 370 5.33 -4.78 -17.75
C MET A 370 4.73 -5.75 -18.77
N ASP A 371 5.53 -6.67 -19.31
CA ASP A 371 5.10 -7.70 -20.24
C ASP A 371 4.50 -8.89 -19.48
N LEU A 372 3.18 -8.84 -19.31
CA LEU A 372 2.41 -9.85 -18.58
C LEU A 372 2.38 -11.21 -19.28
N SER A 373 2.67 -11.28 -20.59
CA SER A 373 2.66 -12.55 -21.34
C SER A 373 3.80 -13.50 -20.95
N LYS A 374 4.86 -12.94 -20.34
CA LYS A 374 6.03 -13.69 -19.84
C LYS A 374 5.85 -14.19 -18.42
N LEU A 375 4.74 -13.85 -17.76
CA LEU A 375 4.49 -14.16 -16.36
C LEU A 375 3.60 -15.37 -16.19
N LYS A 376 3.92 -16.20 -15.19
CA LYS A 376 2.96 -17.18 -14.68
C LYS A 376 1.95 -16.47 -13.78
N VAL A 377 0.80 -16.14 -14.34
CA VAL A 377 -0.31 -15.50 -13.62
C VAL A 377 -1.23 -16.56 -13.03
N ALA A 378 -1.36 -16.61 -11.71
CA ALA A 378 -2.39 -17.40 -11.04
C ALA A 378 -3.69 -16.59 -10.92
N GLN A 379 -4.81 -17.15 -11.38
CA GLN A 379 -6.14 -16.58 -11.17
C GLN A 379 -6.95 -17.52 -10.29
N VAL A 380 -7.42 -17.02 -9.15
CA VAL A 380 -8.17 -17.82 -8.16
C VAL A 380 -9.47 -17.10 -7.85
N SER A 381 -10.57 -17.86 -7.78
CA SER A 381 -11.86 -17.37 -7.30
C SER A 381 -12.26 -18.17 -6.06
N ARG A 382 -12.60 -17.49 -4.98
CA ARG A 382 -13.13 -18.05 -3.73
C ARG A 382 -14.59 -17.61 -3.63
N GLN A 383 -15.48 -18.56 -3.36
CA GLN A 383 -16.91 -18.29 -3.15
C GLN A 383 -17.14 -17.68 -1.78
#